data_AF-A0A3L9ZQB0-F1
#
_entry.id   AF-A0A3L9ZQB0-F1
#
_cell.length_a   1.000
_cell.length_b   1.000
_cell.length_c   1.000
_cell.angle_alpha   90.00
_cell.angle_beta   90.00
_cell.angle_gamma   90.00
#
_symmetry.space_group_name_H-M   'P 1'
#
loop_
_entity.id
_entity.type
_entity.pdbx_description
1 polymer ?
#
loop_
_entity_poly.entity_id
_entity_poly.type
_entity_poly.pdbx_seq_one_letter_code
_entity_poly.pdbx_strand_id
1 'polypeptide(L)'
;MNPEIWGLVGTLTGAILVTASSVITTLISTKSSTKNQIILEKLKREELFRDFQRKNFLEIQDILSKIYRYITVLHIEDLKNYKITKEWQKGMLNDETNDNLLISNRNLCILSERVQNDNLRNQLKQIRTKMNSVSKTVSPSESNDKMFQLVADFDKIMNDLGVELRKNY
;
A
#
# COMPACT_ATOMS: atom_id res chain seq x y z
N MET A 1 72.83 -33.23 21.60
CA MET A 1 71.45 -32.71 21.74
C MET A 1 70.83 -32.71 20.36
N ASN A 2 69.81 -33.53 20.10
CA ASN A 2 69.32 -33.77 18.73
C ASN A 2 68.53 -32.56 18.20
N PRO A 3 68.94 -31.93 17.08
CA PRO A 3 68.24 -30.81 16.43
C PRO A 3 66.80 -31.15 16.02
N GLU A 4 66.55 -32.45 15.82
CA GLU A 4 65.26 -33.02 15.41
C GLU A 4 64.16 -32.79 16.46
N ILE A 5 64.52 -32.72 17.75
CA ILE A 5 63.57 -32.49 18.85
C ILE A 5 63.09 -31.03 18.89
N TRP A 6 63.99 -30.09 18.56
CA TRP A 6 63.64 -28.66 18.47
C TRP A 6 62.83 -28.33 17.21
N GLY A 7 63.08 -29.06 16.11
CA GLY A 7 62.25 -28.99 14.91
C GLY A 7 60.80 -29.40 15.20
N LEU A 8 60.60 -30.53 15.91
CA LEU A 8 59.27 -31.04 16.26
C LEU A 8 58.47 -30.09 17.18
N VAL A 9 59.14 -29.47 18.16
CA VAL A 9 58.52 -28.49 19.08
C VAL A 9 58.11 -27.21 18.34
N GLY A 10 58.90 -26.78 17.35
CA GLY A 10 58.58 -25.64 16.48
C GLY A 10 57.36 -25.89 15.58
N THR A 11 57.20 -27.10 15.04
CA THR A 11 56.05 -27.45 14.19
C THR A 11 54.76 -27.62 15.01
N LEU A 12 54.83 -28.20 16.21
CA LEU A 12 53.67 -28.38 17.09
C LEU A 12 53.14 -27.04 17.61
N THR A 13 54.02 -26.12 18.00
CA THR A 13 53.62 -24.76 18.43
C THR A 13 53.11 -23.91 17.27
N GLY A 14 53.71 -24.03 16.07
CA GLY A 14 53.22 -23.38 14.85
C GLY A 14 51.84 -23.88 14.39
N ALA A 15 51.59 -25.18 14.44
CA ALA A 15 50.30 -25.77 14.05
C ALA A 15 49.16 -25.38 15.00
N ILE A 16 49.41 -25.28 16.31
CA ILE A 16 48.41 -24.85 17.29
C ILE A 16 48.07 -23.36 17.12
N LEU A 17 49.05 -22.51 16.80
CA LEU A 17 48.80 -21.09 16.53
C LEU A 17 48.02 -20.87 15.21
N VAL A 18 48.36 -21.62 14.16
CA VAL A 18 47.69 -21.54 12.83
C VAL A 18 46.26 -22.09 12.90
N THR A 19 46.00 -23.12 13.69
CA THR A 19 44.65 -23.67 13.88
C THR A 19 43.79 -22.79 14.79
N ALA A 20 44.34 -22.24 15.88
CA ALA A 20 43.60 -21.33 16.74
C ALA A 20 43.25 -20.00 16.04
N SER A 21 44.20 -19.41 15.29
CA SER A 21 43.95 -18.19 14.52
C SER A 21 42.96 -18.39 13.37
N SER A 22 42.99 -19.55 12.69
CA SER A 22 42.02 -19.87 11.63
C SER A 22 40.62 -20.16 12.16
N VAL A 23 40.48 -20.83 13.31
CA VAL A 23 39.17 -21.04 13.97
C VAL A 23 38.60 -19.72 14.48
N ILE A 24 39.40 -18.86 15.11
CA ILE A 24 38.95 -17.54 15.59
C ILE A 24 38.54 -16.64 14.41
N THR A 25 39.34 -16.61 13.34
CA THR A 25 39.03 -15.83 12.13
C THR A 25 37.78 -16.36 11.43
N THR A 26 37.61 -17.68 11.37
CA THR A 26 36.39 -18.30 10.82
C THR A 26 35.18 -17.97 11.67
N LEU A 27 35.24 -18.10 13.00
CA LEU A 27 34.11 -17.76 13.88
C LEU A 27 33.74 -16.26 13.83
N ILE A 28 34.72 -15.36 13.74
CA ILE A 28 34.47 -13.92 13.58
C ILE A 28 33.89 -13.62 12.20
N SER A 29 34.43 -14.23 11.14
CA SER A 29 33.95 -14.06 9.76
C SER A 29 32.54 -14.64 9.59
N THR A 30 32.26 -15.83 10.13
CA THR A 30 30.93 -16.46 10.13
C THR A 30 29.92 -15.66 10.94
N LYS A 31 30.29 -15.14 12.12
CA LYS A 31 29.38 -14.30 12.93
C LYS A 31 29.09 -12.95 12.25
N SER A 32 30.10 -12.36 11.60
CA SER A 32 29.96 -11.16 10.78
C SER A 32 29.06 -11.40 9.57
N SER A 33 29.28 -12.51 8.85
CA SER A 33 28.50 -12.86 7.66
C SER A 33 27.06 -13.20 8.00
N THR A 34 26.79 -13.92 9.10
CA THR A 34 25.42 -14.18 9.58
C THR A 34 24.70 -12.90 9.97
N LYS A 35 25.36 -11.98 10.68
CA LYS A 35 24.77 -10.66 11.01
C LYS A 35 24.44 -9.86 9.75
N ASN A 36 25.36 -9.81 8.80
CA ASN A 36 25.15 -9.12 7.52
C ASN A 36 24.00 -9.78 6.74
N GLN A 37 23.91 -11.11 6.73
CA GLN A 37 22.82 -11.83 6.08
C GLN A 37 21.46 -11.52 6.72
N ILE A 38 21.37 -11.50 8.05
CA ILE A 38 20.13 -11.13 8.76
C ILE A 38 19.71 -9.69 8.42
N ILE A 39 20.66 -8.75 8.37
CA ILE A 39 20.39 -7.36 7.99
C ILE A 39 19.91 -7.30 6.53
N LEU A 40 20.58 -8.00 5.61
CA LEU A 40 20.18 -8.05 4.20
C LEU A 40 18.78 -8.64 4.02
N GLU A 41 18.47 -9.73 4.73
CA GLU A 41 17.14 -10.33 4.70
C GLU A 41 16.07 -9.39 5.25
N LYS A 42 16.37 -8.66 6.34
CA LYS A 42 15.46 -7.65 6.90
C LYS A 42 15.22 -6.52 5.89
N LEU A 43 16.27 -5.95 5.31
CA LEU A 43 16.16 -4.89 4.30
C LEU A 43 15.38 -5.36 3.07
N LYS A 44 15.59 -6.61 2.64
CA LYS A 44 14.84 -7.21 1.53
C LYS A 44 13.35 -7.34 1.86
N ARG A 45 12.99 -7.79 3.06
CA ARG A 45 11.59 -7.87 3.49
C ARG A 45 10.94 -6.50 3.58
N GLU A 46 11.65 -5.50 4.11
CA GLU A 46 11.17 -4.12 4.16
C GLU A 46 10.95 -3.54 2.76
N GLU A 47 11.86 -3.79 1.82
CA GLU A 47 11.70 -3.31 0.44
C GLU A 47 10.55 -4.01 -0.29
N LEU A 48 10.39 -5.33 -0.11
CA LEU A 48 9.23 -6.06 -0.65
C LEU A 48 7.91 -5.51 -0.09
N PHE A 49 7.89 -5.16 1.19
CA PHE A 49 6.71 -4.57 1.81
C PHE A 49 6.43 -3.16 1.29
N ARG A 50 7.46 -2.31 1.16
CA ARG A 50 7.34 -0.99 0.53
C ARG A 50 6.84 -1.08 -0.91
N ASP A 51 7.38 -2.01 -1.70
CA ASP A 51 6.95 -2.26 -3.08
C ASP A 51 5.48 -2.68 -3.17
N PHE A 52 5.05 -3.56 -2.26
CA PHE A 52 3.65 -3.94 -2.12
C PHE A 52 2.77 -2.72 -1.78
N GLN A 53 3.16 -1.89 -0.82
CA GLN A 53 2.41 -0.68 -0.45
C GLN A 53 2.34 0.30 -1.62
N ARG A 54 3.44 0.55 -2.34
CA ARG A 54 3.45 1.41 -3.54
C ARG A 54 2.45 0.93 -4.59
N LYS A 55 2.48 -0.35 -4.94
CA LYS A 55 1.53 -0.96 -5.90
C LYS A 55 0.09 -0.82 -5.42
N ASN A 56 -0.16 -1.10 -4.14
CA ASN A 56 -1.49 -0.97 -3.54
C ASN A 56 -2.00 0.48 -3.59
N PHE A 57 -1.15 1.48 -3.29
CA PHE A 57 -1.54 2.90 -3.36
C PHE A 57 -1.86 3.36 -4.78
N LEU A 58 -1.05 2.96 -5.77
CA LEU A 58 -1.31 3.28 -7.17
C LEU A 58 -2.64 2.66 -7.66
N GLU A 59 -2.92 1.42 -7.27
CA GLU A 59 -4.18 0.74 -7.60
C GLU A 59 -5.38 1.43 -6.92
N ILE A 60 -5.24 1.84 -5.66
CA ILE A 60 -6.26 2.61 -4.94
C ILE A 60 -6.55 3.95 -5.63
N GLN A 61 -5.51 4.68 -6.07
CA GLN A 61 -5.68 5.96 -6.77
C GLN A 61 -6.49 5.82 -8.07
N ASP A 62 -6.20 4.80 -8.87
CA ASP A 62 -6.95 4.52 -10.10
C ASP A 62 -8.41 4.15 -9.81
N ILE A 63 -8.63 3.24 -8.86
CA ILE A 63 -9.99 2.79 -8.49
C ILE A 63 -10.82 3.92 -7.88
N LEU A 64 -10.24 4.74 -6.99
CA LEU A 64 -10.94 5.91 -6.43
C LEU A 64 -11.39 6.87 -7.52
N SER A 65 -10.53 7.16 -8.49
CA SER A 65 -10.83 8.05 -9.61
C SER A 65 -11.98 7.50 -10.46
N LYS A 66 -11.99 6.17 -10.70
CA LYS A 66 -13.08 5.49 -11.40
C LYS A 66 -14.41 5.61 -10.65
N ILE A 67 -14.43 5.30 -9.35
CA ILE A 67 -15.65 5.39 -8.53
C ILE A 67 -16.16 6.83 -8.52
N TYR A 68 -15.28 7.81 -8.30
CA TYR A 68 -15.66 9.22 -8.30
C TYR A 68 -16.32 9.64 -9.61
N ARG A 69 -15.74 9.23 -10.75
CA ARG A 69 -16.33 9.45 -12.08
C ARG A 69 -17.71 8.80 -12.19
N TYR A 70 -17.87 7.54 -11.81
CA TYR A 70 -19.16 6.84 -11.92
C TYR A 70 -20.25 7.45 -11.06
N ILE A 71 -19.92 7.88 -9.83
CA ILE A 71 -20.84 8.61 -8.96
C ILE A 71 -21.23 9.96 -9.58
N THR A 72 -20.28 10.66 -10.21
CA THR A 72 -20.57 11.91 -10.92
C THR A 72 -21.53 11.67 -12.10
N VAL A 73 -21.32 10.60 -12.88
CA VAL A 73 -22.22 10.23 -13.98
C VAL A 73 -23.62 9.92 -13.45
N LEU A 74 -23.73 9.12 -12.39
CA LEU A 74 -25.02 8.81 -11.75
C LEU A 74 -25.75 10.09 -11.33
N HIS A 75 -25.06 11.00 -10.65
CA HIS A 75 -25.61 12.27 -10.22
C HIS A 75 -26.10 13.12 -11.41
N ILE A 76 -25.34 13.16 -12.52
CA ILE A 76 -25.74 13.86 -13.73
C ILE A 76 -26.99 13.23 -14.35
N GLU A 77 -27.09 11.91 -14.40
CA GLU A 77 -28.28 11.22 -14.92
C GLU A 77 -29.50 11.47 -14.04
N ASP A 78 -29.35 11.51 -12.72
CA ASP A 78 -30.41 11.90 -11.81
C ASP A 78 -30.89 13.34 -12.05
N LEU A 79 -29.95 14.29 -12.26
CA LEU A 79 -30.30 15.67 -12.59
C LEU A 79 -31.02 15.79 -13.94
N LYS A 80 -30.58 15.05 -14.96
CA LYS A 80 -31.25 15.02 -16.27
C LYS A 80 -32.66 14.46 -16.14
N ASN A 81 -32.83 13.34 -15.46
CA ASN A 81 -34.13 12.73 -15.26
C ASN A 81 -35.06 13.68 -14.49
N TYR A 82 -34.59 14.24 -13.37
CA TYR A 82 -35.37 15.16 -12.56
C TYR A 82 -35.82 16.41 -13.33
N LYS A 83 -34.99 16.93 -14.24
CA LYS A 83 -35.39 18.07 -15.09
C LYS A 83 -36.63 17.75 -15.92
N ILE A 84 -36.73 16.52 -16.43
CA ILE A 84 -37.79 16.04 -17.33
C ILE A 84 -39.02 15.57 -16.53
N THR A 85 -38.82 14.69 -15.54
CA THR A 85 -39.90 13.97 -14.86
C THR A 85 -40.33 14.60 -13.54
N LYS A 86 -39.49 15.45 -12.94
CA LYS A 86 -39.59 15.92 -11.55
C LYS A 86 -39.47 14.80 -10.50
N GLU A 87 -39.05 13.61 -10.91
CA GLU A 87 -38.76 12.49 -10.01
C GLU A 87 -37.26 12.38 -9.75
N TRP A 88 -36.88 12.41 -8.47
CA TRP A 88 -35.49 12.35 -8.02
C TRP A 88 -35.03 10.90 -7.83
N GLN A 89 -33.73 10.63 -8.05
CA GLN A 89 -33.11 9.29 -7.95
C GLN A 89 -33.70 8.22 -8.86
N LYS A 90 -34.10 8.63 -10.06
CA LYS A 90 -34.63 7.73 -11.10
C LYS A 90 -33.73 7.70 -12.34
N GLY A 91 -32.61 8.41 -12.31
CA GLY A 91 -31.57 8.27 -13.33
C GLY A 91 -30.99 6.87 -13.27
N MET A 92 -30.80 6.25 -14.44
CA MET A 92 -30.23 4.92 -14.55
C MET A 92 -28.87 4.99 -15.20
N LEU A 93 -27.88 4.36 -14.56
CA LEU A 93 -26.63 4.03 -15.23
C LEU A 93 -26.91 2.92 -16.25
N ASN A 94 -26.13 2.88 -17.33
CA ASN A 94 -26.10 1.71 -18.19
C ASN A 94 -25.48 0.52 -17.43
N ASP A 95 -25.79 -0.70 -17.87
CA ASP A 95 -25.39 -1.93 -17.20
C ASP A 95 -23.87 -2.00 -16.99
N GLU A 96 -23.10 -1.66 -18.00
CA GLU A 96 -21.63 -1.65 -17.93
C GLU A 96 -21.10 -0.70 -16.84
N THR A 97 -21.64 0.52 -16.75
CA THR A 97 -21.19 1.52 -15.76
C THR A 97 -21.61 1.11 -14.35
N ASN A 98 -22.81 0.55 -14.21
CA ASN A 98 -23.32 0.05 -12.95
C ASN A 98 -22.47 -1.12 -12.42
N ASP A 99 -22.15 -2.08 -13.27
CA ASP A 99 -21.30 -3.23 -12.93
C ASP A 99 -19.88 -2.77 -12.59
N ASN A 100 -19.31 -1.85 -13.37
CA ASN A 100 -17.99 -1.30 -13.10
C ASN A 100 -17.94 -0.51 -11.78
N LEU A 101 -19.01 0.21 -11.43
CA LEU A 101 -19.12 0.90 -10.14
C LEU A 101 -19.14 -0.10 -8.97
N LEU A 102 -19.89 -1.21 -9.12
CA LEU A 102 -19.95 -2.27 -8.12
C LEU A 102 -18.59 -2.95 -7.92
N ILE A 103 -17.94 -3.36 -9.02
CA ILE A 103 -16.63 -4.00 -9.00
C ILE A 103 -15.57 -3.07 -8.40
N SER A 104 -15.57 -1.80 -8.81
CA SER A 104 -14.62 -0.80 -8.28
C SER A 104 -14.81 -0.60 -6.78
N ASN A 105 -16.05 -0.48 -6.30
CA ASN A 105 -16.34 -0.38 -4.87
C ASN A 105 -15.86 -1.60 -4.07
N ARG A 106 -16.08 -2.81 -4.61
CA ARG A 106 -15.60 -4.06 -4.01
C ARG A 106 -14.07 -4.04 -3.92
N ASN A 107 -13.38 -3.68 -4.99
CA ASN A 107 -11.92 -3.67 -5.02
C ASN A 107 -11.36 -2.63 -4.04
N LEU A 108 -11.94 -1.42 -3.99
CA LEU A 108 -11.55 -0.40 -3.01
C LEU A 108 -11.71 -0.91 -1.57
N CYS A 109 -12.78 -1.65 -1.27
CA CYS A 109 -12.95 -2.28 0.04
C CYS A 109 -11.75 -3.14 0.41
N ILE A 110 -11.36 -4.04 -0.49
CA ILE A 110 -10.29 -5.01 -0.25
C ILE A 110 -8.93 -4.30 -0.13
N LEU A 111 -8.64 -3.38 -1.05
CA LEU A 111 -7.35 -2.68 -1.10
C LEU A 111 -7.17 -1.74 0.09
N SER A 112 -8.24 -1.11 0.57
CA SER A 112 -8.18 -0.24 1.74
C SER A 112 -7.66 -0.96 2.98
N GLU A 113 -8.08 -2.21 3.23
CA GLU A 113 -7.61 -2.99 4.39
C GLU A 113 -6.12 -3.36 4.31
N ARG A 114 -5.51 -3.31 3.12
CA ARG A 114 -4.09 -3.61 2.91
C ARG A 114 -3.17 -2.42 3.19
N VAL A 115 -3.73 -1.22 3.33
CA VAL A 115 -2.97 0.01 3.63
C VAL A 115 -2.41 -0.09 5.04
N GLN A 116 -1.10 0.08 5.21
CA GLN A 116 -0.46 0.01 6.54
C GLN A 116 -0.91 1.14 7.48
N ASN A 117 -1.04 2.35 6.96
CA ASN A 117 -1.39 3.53 7.73
C ASN A 117 -2.89 3.53 8.10
N ASP A 118 -3.20 3.28 9.37
CA ASP A 118 -4.59 3.18 9.84
C ASP A 118 -5.40 4.46 9.66
N ASN A 119 -4.77 5.64 9.75
CA ASN A 119 -5.44 6.90 9.50
C ASN A 119 -5.88 7.00 8.03
N LEU A 120 -4.96 6.72 7.10
CA LEU A 120 -5.27 6.70 5.67
C LEU A 120 -6.34 5.64 5.34
N ARG A 121 -6.23 4.44 5.94
CA ARG A 121 -7.23 3.38 5.82
C ARG A 121 -8.62 3.87 6.22
N ASN A 122 -8.74 4.58 7.34
CA ASN A 122 -10.01 5.12 7.82
C ASN A 122 -10.55 6.23 6.91
N GLN A 123 -9.69 7.12 6.40
CA GLN A 123 -10.09 8.14 5.44
C GLN A 123 -10.64 7.51 4.13
N LEU A 124 -10.02 6.44 3.63
CA LEU A 124 -10.51 5.68 2.48
C LEU A 124 -11.92 5.10 2.71
N LYS A 125 -12.18 4.57 3.91
CA LYS A 125 -13.52 4.08 4.30
C LYS A 125 -14.54 5.21 4.37
N GLN A 126 -14.14 6.37 4.90
CA GLN A 126 -15.00 7.54 4.99
C GLN A 126 -15.36 8.07 3.61
N ILE A 127 -14.39 8.28 2.72
CA ILE A 127 -14.68 8.81 1.38
C ILE A 127 -15.55 7.85 0.57
N ARG A 128 -15.32 6.53 0.67
CA ARG A 128 -16.22 5.52 0.06
C ARG A 128 -17.66 5.67 0.55
N THR A 129 -17.84 5.85 1.86
CA THR A 129 -19.17 6.06 2.44
C THR A 129 -19.80 7.36 1.92
N LYS A 130 -19.02 8.45 1.83
CA LYS A 130 -19.49 9.73 1.27
C LYS A 130 -19.90 9.61 -0.19
N MET A 131 -19.07 8.96 -1.03
CA MET A 131 -19.39 8.66 -2.43
C MET A 131 -20.73 7.92 -2.57
N ASN A 132 -20.92 6.85 -1.79
CA ASN A 132 -22.17 6.07 -1.80
C ASN A 132 -23.37 6.81 -1.19
N SER A 133 -23.16 7.90 -0.46
CA SER A 133 -24.25 8.68 0.13
C SER A 133 -24.88 9.65 -0.87
N VAL A 134 -24.19 9.99 -1.97
CA VAL A 134 -24.71 10.83 -3.07
C VAL A 134 -25.92 10.14 -3.73
N SER A 135 -25.83 8.83 -3.92
CA SER A 135 -26.89 7.99 -4.49
C SER A 135 -28.03 7.67 -3.52
N LYS A 136 -28.04 8.24 -2.30
CA LYS A 136 -29.08 8.02 -1.29
C LYS A 136 -29.63 9.34 -0.73
N THR A 137 -29.72 10.36 -1.59
CA THR A 137 -30.14 11.71 -1.21
C THR A 137 -31.63 11.89 -1.45
N VAL A 138 -32.29 12.66 -0.59
CA VAL A 138 -33.74 12.88 -0.67
C VAL A 138 -34.08 13.96 -1.69
N SER A 139 -33.13 14.85 -2.01
CA SER A 139 -33.35 15.95 -2.95
C SER A 139 -32.15 16.24 -3.86
N PRO A 140 -32.38 16.89 -5.02
CA PRO A 140 -31.30 17.38 -5.87
C PRO A 140 -30.35 18.35 -5.15
N SER A 141 -30.89 19.22 -4.29
CA SER A 141 -30.08 20.18 -3.52
C SER A 141 -29.10 19.47 -2.58
N GLU A 142 -29.60 18.50 -1.81
CA GLU A 142 -28.76 17.71 -0.92
C GLU A 142 -27.67 16.93 -1.68
N SER A 143 -28.00 16.42 -2.87
CA SER A 143 -27.03 15.73 -3.73
C SER A 143 -25.94 16.66 -4.24
N ASN A 144 -26.29 17.88 -4.65
CA ASN A 144 -25.31 18.90 -5.05
C ASN A 144 -24.38 19.27 -3.90
N ASP A 145 -24.92 19.47 -2.69
CA ASP A 145 -24.13 19.80 -1.51
C ASP A 145 -23.15 18.68 -1.17
N LYS A 146 -23.60 17.42 -1.23
CA LYS A 146 -22.73 16.25 -1.03
C LYS A 146 -21.69 16.10 -2.13
N MET A 147 -22.03 16.34 -3.40
CA MET A 147 -21.05 16.32 -4.48
C MET A 147 -19.99 17.41 -4.32
N PHE A 148 -20.39 18.62 -3.91
CA PHE A 148 -19.46 19.71 -3.66
C PHE A 148 -18.48 19.38 -2.52
N GLN A 149 -18.98 18.83 -1.42
CA GLN A 149 -18.12 18.35 -0.33
C GLN A 149 -17.19 17.22 -0.79
N LEU A 150 -17.71 16.30 -1.61
CA LEU A 150 -16.95 15.17 -2.10
C LEU A 150 -15.74 15.58 -2.94
N VAL A 151 -15.82 16.68 -3.72
CA VAL A 151 -14.68 17.22 -4.48
C VAL A 151 -13.51 17.52 -3.53
N ALA A 152 -13.77 18.29 -2.47
CA ALA A 152 -12.73 18.68 -1.52
C ALA A 152 -12.16 17.47 -0.76
N ASP A 153 -13.01 16.51 -0.37
CA ASP A 153 -12.57 15.27 0.26
C ASP A 153 -11.74 14.39 -0.69
N PHE A 154 -12.10 14.36 -1.97
CA PHE A 154 -11.39 13.61 -3.01
C PHE A 154 -9.98 14.16 -3.24
N ASP A 155 -9.85 15.48 -3.39
CA ASP A 155 -8.55 16.12 -3.55
C ASP A 155 -7.65 15.87 -2.33
N LYS A 156 -8.24 15.96 -1.14
CA LYS A 156 -7.53 15.66 0.11
C LYS A 156 -7.02 14.22 0.16
N ILE A 157 -7.87 13.22 -0.11
CA ILE A 157 -7.44 11.82 -0.02
C ILE A 157 -6.41 11.46 -1.09
N MET A 158 -6.51 12.06 -2.28
CA MET A 158 -5.54 11.86 -3.35
C MET A 158 -4.17 12.45 -2.97
N ASN A 159 -4.17 13.60 -2.28
CA ASN A 159 -2.96 14.18 -1.72
C ASN A 159 -2.35 13.28 -0.63
N ASP A 160 -3.15 12.83 0.33
CA ASP A 160 -2.72 11.96 1.44
C ASP A 160 -2.15 10.63 0.89
N LEU A 161 -2.78 10.03 -0.13
CA LEU A 161 -2.26 8.87 -0.86
C LEU A 161 -0.91 9.16 -1.52
N GLY A 162 -0.76 10.31 -2.17
CA GLY A 162 0.50 10.72 -2.80
C GLY A 162 1.63 10.99 -1.80
N VAL A 163 1.30 11.43 -0.58
CA VAL A 163 2.26 11.54 0.52
C VAL A 163 2.73 10.16 0.97
N GLU A 164 1.81 9.23 1.24
CA GLU A 164 2.17 7.87 1.67
C GLU A 164 2.92 7.09 0.58
N LEU A 165 2.55 7.27 -0.69
CA LEU A 165 3.28 6.70 -1.82
C LEU A 165 4.75 7.15 -1.83
N ARG A 166 5.00 8.46 -1.62
CA ARG A 166 6.35 9.03 -1.56
C ARG A 166 7.18 8.53 -0.38
N LYS A 167 6.55 8.26 0.76
CA LYS A 167 7.22 7.65 1.92
C LYS A 167 7.63 6.19 1.69
N ASN A 168 7.03 5.53 0.70
CA ASN A 168 7.30 4.13 0.38
C ASN A 168 8.23 3.98 -0.84
N TYR A 169 8.74 5.06 -1.43
CA TYR A 169 9.84 4.99 -2.40
C TYR A 169 11.20 4.82 -1.74
#